data_AF-A0A3R7X8U6-F1
#
_entry.id   AF-A0A3R7X8U6-F1
#
_cell.length_a   1.000
_cell.length_b   1.000
_cell.length_c   1.000
_cell.angle_alpha   90.00
_cell.angle_beta   90.00
_cell.angle_gamma   90.00
#
_symmetry.space_group_name_H-M   'P 1'
#
loop_
_entity.id
_entity.type
_entity.pdbx_description
1 polymer ?
#
loop_
_entity_poly.entity_id
_entity_poly.type
_entity_poly.pdbx_seq_one_letter_code
_entity_poly.pdbx_strand_id
1 'polypeptide(L)' 'AVVKVDDTAPGIAEGVAAGCPTVGIALSGNHVGLRVEELAALSDEEVEHHRASATAMLEAAGADFVIDTVADLPKILS' A
#
# COMPACT_ATOMS: atom_id res chain seq x y z
N ALA A 1 16.47 -11.47 -4.51
CA ALA A 1 16.35 -10.00 -4.44
C ALA A 1 15.62 -9.62 -3.16
N VAL A 2 15.70 -8.36 -2.72
CA VAL A 2 14.94 -7.83 -1.58
C VAL A 2 14.02 -6.73 -2.10
N VAL A 3 12.83 -6.61 -1.52
CA VAL A 3 11.83 -5.57 -1.83
C VAL A 3 11.39 -4.92 -0.52
N LYS A 4 11.22 -3.60 -0.52
CA LYS A 4 10.60 -2.86 0.60
C LYS A 4 9.09 -2.88 0.41
N VAL A 5 8.36 -3.35 1.41
CA VAL A 5 6.89 -3.35 1.41
C VAL A 5 6.44 -2.50 2.60
N ASP A 6 5.62 -1.49 2.36
CA ASP A 6 5.15 -0.56 3.39
C ASP A 6 3.82 0.09 3.00
N ASP A 7 3.10 0.63 3.97
CA ASP A 7 1.81 1.30 3.78
C ASP A 7 1.88 2.81 4.09
N THR A 8 3.08 3.33 4.36
CA THR A 8 3.30 4.73 4.71
C THR A 8 4.26 5.40 3.74
N ALA A 9 4.03 6.68 3.45
CA ALA A 9 4.95 7.48 2.63
C ALA A 9 6.40 7.49 3.15
N PRO A 10 6.68 7.67 4.47
CA PRO A 10 8.05 7.58 4.98
C PRO A 10 8.68 6.20 4.77
N GLY A 11 7.94 5.12 5.03
CA GLY A 11 8.46 3.77 4.87
C GLY A 11 8.72 3.39 3.40
N ILE A 12 7.96 3.94 2.46
CA ILE A 12 8.27 3.84 1.02
C ILE A 12 9.52 4.65 0.69
N ALA A 13 9.59 5.90 1.14
CA ALA A 13 10.74 6.77 0.89
C ALA A 13 12.07 6.19 1.42
N GLU A 14 12.04 5.43 2.52
CA GLU A 14 13.19 4.67 3.02
C GLU A 14 13.67 3.62 2.00
N GLY A 15 12.74 2.88 1.38
CA GLY A 15 13.06 1.88 0.35
C GLY A 15 13.67 2.52 -0.90
N VAL A 16 13.09 3.64 -1.34
CA VAL A 16 13.62 4.45 -2.44
C VAL A 16 15.03 4.93 -2.13
N ALA A 17 15.25 5.50 -0.94
CA ALA A 17 16.57 5.96 -0.51
C ALA A 17 17.61 4.83 -0.40
N ALA A 18 17.16 3.62 -0.08
CA ALA A 18 17.98 2.42 -0.03
C ALA A 18 18.23 1.78 -1.43
N GLY A 19 17.63 2.32 -2.50
CA GLY A 19 17.75 1.78 -3.85
C GLY A 19 17.10 0.40 -4.02
N CYS A 20 16.12 0.07 -3.17
CA CYS A 20 15.36 -1.17 -3.25
C CYS A 20 14.07 -0.95 -4.05
N PRO A 21 13.60 -1.96 -4.81
CA PRO A 21 12.22 -1.95 -5.30
C PRO A 21 11.23 -1.80 -4.14
N THR A 22 10.16 -1.07 -4.37
CA THR A 22 9.19 -0.65 -3.35
C THR A 22 7.77 -1.03 -3.73
N VAL A 23 7.01 -1.52 -2.74
CA VAL A 23 5.61 -1.89 -2.89
C VAL A 23 4.78 -1.24 -1.78
N GLY A 24 3.83 -0.40 -2.18
CA GLY A 24 2.83 0.22 -1.33
C GLY A 24 1.65 -0.70 -1.02
N ILE A 25 1.14 -0.71 0.22
CA ILE A 25 -0.11 -1.40 0.59
C ILE A 25 -1.23 -0.38 0.85
N ALA A 26 -2.26 -0.39 0.00
CA ALA A 26 -3.31 0.63 0.02
C ALA A 26 -4.42 0.39 1.05
N LEU A 27 -4.82 -0.87 1.29
CA LEU A 27 -6.02 -1.19 2.08
C LEU A 27 -5.77 -2.03 3.35
N SER A 28 -4.72 -2.86 3.39
CA SER A 28 -4.43 -3.71 4.56
C SER A 28 -3.28 -3.19 5.45
N GLY A 29 -2.93 -1.91 5.34
CA GLY A 29 -1.90 -1.25 6.14
C GLY A 29 -2.45 -0.63 7.43
N ASN A 30 -1.56 -0.32 8.37
CA ASN A 30 -1.85 0.53 9.52
C ASN A 30 -2.33 1.94 9.13
N HIS A 31 -2.00 2.42 7.93
CA HIS A 31 -2.27 3.79 7.49
C HIS A 31 -3.75 4.07 7.21
N VAL A 32 -4.52 3.07 6.77
CA VAL A 32 -5.98 3.23 6.61
C VAL A 32 -6.67 3.31 7.97
N GLY A 33 -6.03 2.78 9.02
CA GLY A 33 -6.53 2.82 10.40
C GLY A 33 -7.80 1.99 10.64
N LEU A 34 -8.24 1.22 9.65
CA LEU A 34 -9.43 0.37 9.70
C LEU A 34 -9.02 -1.08 9.98
N ARG A 35 -9.73 -1.71 10.92
CA ARG A 35 -9.71 -3.16 11.09
C ARG A 35 -10.39 -3.83 9.89
N VAL A 36 -10.10 -5.11 9.69
CA VAL A 36 -10.68 -5.91 8.60
C VAL A 36 -12.21 -5.85 8.62
N GLU A 37 -12.82 -5.87 9.81
CA GLU A 37 -14.27 -5.80 9.97
C GLU A 37 -14.84 -4.42 9.61
N GLU A 38 -14.07 -3.35 9.86
CA GLU A 38 -14.47 -1.98 9.54
C GLU A 38 -14.39 -1.75 8.02
N LEU A 39 -13.32 -2.22 7.38
CA LEU A 39 -13.18 -2.19 5.93
C LEU A 39 -14.27 -3.02 5.23
N ALA A 40 -14.64 -4.18 5.78
CA ALA A 40 -15.69 -5.04 5.24
C ALA A 40 -17.11 -4.47 5.39
N ALA A 41 -17.30 -3.48 6.28
CA ALA A 41 -18.58 -2.81 6.50
C ALA A 41 -18.75 -1.57 5.59
N LEU A 42 -17.68 -1.10 4.95
CA LEU A 42 -17.74 0.01 4.01
C LEU A 42 -18.44 -0.39 2.71
N SER A 43 -19.07 0.59 2.09
CA SER A 43 -19.53 0.48 0.70
C SER A 43 -18.34 0.45 -0.26
N ASP A 44 -18.57 -0.08 -1.47
CA ASP A 44 -17.54 -0.12 -2.52
C ASP A 44 -16.99 1.28 -2.86
N GLU A 45 -17.85 2.32 -2.78
CA GLU A 45 -17.45 3.71 -3.03
C GLU A 45 -16.50 4.24 -1.94
N GLU A 46 -16.77 3.92 -0.67
CA GLU A 46 -15.90 4.30 0.44
C GLU A 46 -14.57 3.55 0.38
N VAL A 47 -14.58 2.25 0.06
CA VAL A 47 -13.36 1.46 -0.14
C VAL A 47 -12.52 2.06 -1.27
N GLU A 48 -13.14 2.43 -2.38
CA GLU A 48 -12.43 3.03 -3.51
C GLU A 48 -11.87 4.42 -3.15
N HIS A 49 -12.59 5.21 -2.37
CA HIS A 49 -12.09 6.49 -1.87
C HIS A 49 -10.82 6.31 -1.03
N HIS A 50 -10.83 5.35 -0.09
CA HIS A 50 -9.65 5.04 0.72
C HIS A 50 -8.49 4.52 -0.13
N ARG A 51 -8.77 3.61 -1.07
CA ARG A 51 -7.78 3.07 -2.00
C ARG A 51 -7.11 4.18 -2.80
N ALA A 52 -7.90 5.02 -3.46
CA ALA A 52 -7.39 6.09 -4.31
C ALA A 52 -6.52 7.08 -3.51
N SER A 53 -6.95 7.43 -2.30
CA SER A 53 -6.18 8.31 -1.41
C SER A 53 -4.85 7.69 -0.99
N ALA A 54 -4.85 6.43 -0.55
CA ALA A 54 -3.63 5.73 -0.14
C ALA A 54 -2.67 5.53 -1.33
N THR A 55 -3.18 5.10 -2.48
CA THR A 55 -2.39 4.91 -3.71
C THR A 55 -1.71 6.20 -4.11
N ALA A 56 -2.44 7.31 -4.20
CA ALA A 56 -1.85 8.60 -4.58
C ALA A 56 -0.72 9.04 -3.62
N MET A 57 -0.89 8.81 -2.33
CA MET A 57 0.13 9.11 -1.32
C MET A 57 1.38 8.23 -1.46
N LEU A 58 1.22 6.93 -1.70
CA LEU A 58 2.32 5.97 -1.83
C LEU A 58 3.09 6.16 -3.15
N GLU A 59 2.38 6.42 -4.25
CA GLU A 59 2.98 6.76 -5.54
C GLU A 59 3.77 8.07 -5.45
N ALA A 60 3.23 9.09 -4.78
CA ALA A 60 3.94 10.35 -4.55
C ALA A 60 5.21 10.17 -3.70
N ALA A 61 5.25 9.15 -2.83
CA ALA A 61 6.43 8.78 -2.06
C ALA A 61 7.46 7.97 -2.87
N GLY A 62 7.10 7.51 -4.07
CA GLY A 62 7.97 6.80 -4.99
C GLY A 62 7.77 5.28 -5.03
N ALA A 63 6.60 4.77 -4.64
CA ALA A 63 6.30 3.34 -4.75
C ALA A 63 6.37 2.86 -6.22
N ASP A 64 7.08 1.76 -6.49
CA ASP A 64 7.13 1.16 -7.84
C ASP A 64 5.83 0.43 -8.18
N PHE A 65 5.19 -0.16 -7.17
CA PHE A 65 3.87 -0.79 -7.26
C PHE A 65 3.03 -0.42 -6.04
N VAL A 66 1.71 -0.36 -6.22
CA VAL A 66 0.75 -0.30 -5.12
C VAL A 66 -0.22 -1.46 -5.26
N ILE A 67 -0.44 -2.19 -4.17
CA ILE A 67 -1.37 -3.32 -4.09
C ILE A 67 -2.34 -3.10 -2.92
N ASP A 68 -3.48 -3.76 -2.98
CA ASP A 68 -4.53 -3.58 -1.97
C ASP A 68 -4.10 -4.14 -0.64
N THR A 69 -3.61 -5.38 -0.66
CA THR A 69 -3.27 -6.12 0.54
C THR A 69 -1.97 -6.87 0.39
N VAL A 70 -1.35 -7.23 1.51
CA VAL A 70 -0.15 -8.10 1.50
C VAL A 70 -0.44 -9.46 0.82
N ALA A 71 -1.69 -9.91 0.78
CA ALA A 71 -2.06 -11.15 0.09
C ALA A 71 -1.88 -11.07 -1.44
N ASP A 72 -1.79 -9.87 -2.01
CA ASP A 72 -1.54 -9.64 -3.43
C ASP A 72 -0.05 -9.63 -3.79
N LEU A 73 0.83 -9.57 -2.78
CA LEU A 73 2.28 -9.52 -2.98
C LEU A 73 2.83 -10.68 -3.83
N PRO A 74 2.38 -11.95 -3.67
CA PRO A 74 2.85 -13.04 -4.52
C PRO A 74 2.54 -12.85 -6.01
N LYS A 75 1.58 -12.01 -6.39
CA LYS A 75 1.21 -11.77 -7.80
C LYS A 75 2.22 -10.89 -8.53
N ILE A 76 3.01 -10.11 -7.79
CA ILE A 76 3.99 -9.16 -8.34
C ILE A 76 5.45 -9.58 -8.11
N LEU A 77 5.66 -10.68 -7.37
CA LEU A 77 6.96 -11.31 -7.19
C LEU A 77 7.09 -12.50 -8.16
N SER A 78 8.10 -12.48 -9.02
CA SER A 78 8.40 -13.53 -10.02
C SER A 78 9.70 -14.25 -9.70
#